data_AF-A0A382WN75-F1
#
_entry.id   AF-A0A382WN75-F1
#
_cell.length_a   1.000
_cell.length_b   1.000
_cell.length_c   1.000
_cell.angle_alpha   90.00
_cell.angle_beta   90.00
_cell.angle_gamma   90.00
#
_symmetry.space_group_name_H-M   'P 1'
#
loop_
_entity.id
_entity.type
_entity.pdbx_description
1 polymer ?
#
loop_
_entity_poly.entity_id
_entity_poly.type
_entity_poly.pdbx_seq_one_letter_code
_entity_poly.pdbx_strand_id
1 'polypeptide(L)'
;VMIAITIISRLLTRSWLVPSTFFALLWSFFIIAPLIFAYNFSLNTFGLWFIVIFTMACVAGSIIAMQQERFFQNMINNQNRQPTKLIELLLPVFYVFSSITILGLIQLLFHAISYYDLKLDWSAIISIPNLFAVERYRDVLIYPARIKFALYCIYPASLLGGF
;
A
#
# COMPACT_ATOMS: atom_id res chain seq x y z
N VAL A 1 -15.85 -8.78 9.41
CA VAL A 1 -14.92 -9.65 8.64
C VAL A 1 -13.48 -9.21 8.80
N MET A 2 -13.11 -7.98 8.41
CA MET A 2 -11.72 -7.49 8.48
C MET A 2 -11.07 -7.59 9.86
N ILE A 3 -11.75 -7.15 10.92
CA ILE A 3 -11.23 -7.26 12.30
C ILE A 3 -10.97 -8.72 12.71
N ALA A 4 -11.85 -9.64 12.29
CA ALA A 4 -11.66 -11.06 12.56
C ALA A 4 -10.44 -11.60 11.83
N ILE A 5 -10.21 -11.21 10.57
CA ILE A 5 -9.00 -11.55 9.80
C ILE A 5 -7.75 -11.00 10.50
N THR A 6 -7.77 -9.77 11.01
CA THR A 6 -6.65 -9.18 11.77
C THR A 6 -6.33 -9.99 13.03
N ILE A 7 -7.35 -10.39 13.80
CA ILE A 7 -7.18 -11.19 15.03
C ILE A 7 -6.63 -12.58 14.69
N ILE A 8 -7.18 -13.25 13.67
CA ILE A 8 -6.74 -14.57 13.22
C ILE A 8 -5.29 -14.51 12.70
N SER A 9 -4.97 -13.52 11.87
CA SER A 9 -3.62 -13.29 11.36
C SER A 9 -2.63 -13.04 12.49
N ARG A 10 -3.01 -12.25 13.51
CA ARG A 10 -2.19 -12.02 14.70
C ARG A 10 -1.96 -13.30 15.48
N LEU A 11 -2.97 -14.15 15.65
CA LEU A 11 -2.83 -15.42 16.37
C LEU A 11 -1.88 -16.38 15.64
N LEU A 12 -1.94 -16.43 14.30
CA LEU A 12 -1.08 -17.27 13.47
C LEU A 12 0.37 -16.77 13.41
N THR A 13 0.55 -15.48 13.21
CA THR A 13 1.86 -14.87 12.94
C THR A 13 2.55 -14.32 14.19
N ARG A 14 1.82 -14.20 15.31
CA ARG A 14 2.23 -13.67 16.63
C ARG A 14 2.80 -12.24 16.63
N SER A 15 2.71 -11.53 15.51
CA SER A 15 3.24 -10.18 15.36
C SER A 15 2.25 -9.27 14.64
N TRP A 16 2.24 -8.00 15.06
CA TRP A 16 1.40 -6.94 14.49
C TRP A 16 1.99 -6.35 13.20
N LEU A 17 3.31 -6.45 13.03
CA LEU A 17 4.04 -5.86 11.93
C LEU A 17 4.25 -6.82 10.75
N VAL A 18 3.72 -8.03 10.85
CA VAL A 18 3.72 -8.97 9.72
C VAL A 18 2.81 -8.39 8.64
N PRO A 19 3.22 -8.40 7.35
CA PRO A 19 2.51 -7.72 6.28
C PRO A 19 1.00 -8.01 6.27
N SER A 20 0.60 -9.25 6.53
CA SER A 20 -0.80 -9.67 6.59
C SER A 20 -1.61 -9.04 7.73
N THR A 21 -1.05 -9.01 8.95
CA THR A 21 -1.73 -8.47 10.12
C THR A 21 -1.82 -6.94 10.02
N PHE A 22 -0.74 -6.31 9.56
CA PHE A 22 -0.68 -4.87 9.36
C PHE A 22 -1.67 -4.40 8.29
N PHE A 23 -1.69 -5.06 7.13
CA PHE A 23 -2.59 -4.72 6.02
C PHE A 23 -4.07 -4.83 6.42
N ALA A 24 -4.45 -5.92 7.11
CA ALA A 24 -5.83 -6.10 7.57
C ALA A 24 -6.23 -5.07 8.65
N LEU A 25 -5.29 -4.68 9.53
CA LEU A 25 -5.50 -3.64 10.54
C LEU A 25 -5.73 -2.27 9.89
N LEU A 26 -4.90 -1.91 8.92
CA LEU A 26 -4.95 -0.63 8.23
C LEU A 26 -6.26 -0.47 7.46
N TRP A 27 -6.69 -1.50 6.74
CA TRP A 27 -8.00 -1.50 6.07
C TRP A 27 -9.18 -1.51 7.04
N SER A 28 -9.05 -2.15 8.21
CA SER A 28 -10.07 -2.05 9.26
C SER A 28 -10.23 -0.59 9.72
N PHE A 29 -9.13 0.12 9.93
CA PHE A 29 -9.16 1.53 10.28
C PHE A 29 -9.81 2.39 9.18
N PHE A 30 -9.47 2.18 7.91
CA PHE A 30 -10.06 2.89 6.78
C PHE A 30 -11.54 2.61 6.53
N ILE A 31 -12.07 1.50 7.01
CA ILE A 31 -13.52 1.22 6.95
C ILE A 31 -14.24 1.88 8.15
N ILE A 32 -13.62 1.85 9.33
CA ILE A 32 -14.23 2.37 10.56
C ILE A 32 -14.23 3.91 10.58
N ALA A 33 -13.15 4.55 10.15
CA ALA A 33 -13.03 6.01 10.22
C ALA A 33 -14.14 6.75 9.43
N PRO A 34 -14.46 6.40 8.17
CA PRO A 34 -15.59 6.99 7.46
C PRO A 34 -16.94 6.69 8.12
N LEU A 35 -17.12 5.52 8.76
CA LEU A 35 -18.36 5.21 9.46
C LEU A 35 -18.65 6.18 10.62
N ILE A 36 -17.60 6.64 11.30
CA ILE A 36 -17.68 7.55 12.44
C ILE A 36 -17.79 9.00 11.97
N PHE A 37 -16.92 9.42 11.05
CA PHE A 37 -16.80 10.82 10.64
C PHE A 37 -17.73 11.23 9.49
N ALA A 38 -18.17 10.26 8.68
CA ALA A 38 -18.86 10.49 7.41
C ALA A 38 -20.02 9.49 7.19
N TYR A 39 -20.88 9.33 8.21
CA TYR A 39 -21.99 8.36 8.23
C TYR A 39 -22.95 8.45 7.02
N ASN A 40 -23.08 9.65 6.43
CA ASN A 40 -23.98 9.89 5.30
C ASN A 40 -23.47 9.31 3.96
N PHE A 41 -22.24 8.80 3.89
CA PHE A 41 -21.69 8.20 2.68
C PHE A 41 -21.96 6.71 2.64
N SER A 42 -22.58 6.25 1.55
CA SER A 42 -22.80 4.83 1.31
C SER A 42 -21.49 4.11 0.98
N LEU A 43 -21.11 3.12 1.77
CA LEU A 43 -19.99 2.24 1.44
C LEU A 43 -20.38 1.27 0.32
N ASN A 44 -19.54 1.18 -0.71
CA ASN A 44 -19.74 0.21 -1.78
C ASN A 44 -19.43 -1.21 -1.28
N THR A 45 -20.46 -2.05 -1.17
CA THR A 45 -20.36 -3.43 -0.68
C THR A 45 -19.47 -4.31 -1.56
N PHE A 46 -19.49 -4.12 -2.89
CA PHE A 46 -18.64 -4.91 -3.80
C PHE A 46 -17.15 -4.60 -3.59
N GLY A 47 -16.80 -3.31 -3.43
CA GLY A 47 -15.43 -2.89 -3.15
C GLY A 47 -14.89 -3.49 -1.85
N LEU A 48 -15.73 -3.58 -0.82
CA LEU A 48 -15.36 -4.22 0.45
C LEU A 48 -15.01 -5.70 0.29
N TRP A 49 -15.73 -6.44 -0.55
CA TRP A 49 -15.42 -7.85 -0.81
C TRP A 49 -14.09 -8.04 -1.54
N PHE A 50 -13.73 -7.16 -2.47
CA PHE A 50 -12.40 -7.18 -3.08
C PHE A 50 -11.30 -6.99 -2.04
N ILE A 51 -11.46 -6.01 -1.15
CA ILE A 51 -10.50 -5.77 -0.05
C ILE A 51 -10.36 -7.02 0.82
N VAL A 52 -11.46 -7.67 1.18
CA VAL A 52 -11.44 -8.93 1.95
C VAL A 52 -10.64 -10.02 1.23
N ILE A 53 -10.88 -10.24 -0.08
CA ILE A 53 -10.16 -11.24 -0.87
C ILE A 53 -8.66 -10.91 -0.90
N PHE A 54 -8.29 -9.65 -1.13
CA PHE A 54 -6.89 -9.22 -1.09
C PHE A 54 -6.25 -9.47 0.27
N THR A 55 -6.95 -9.18 1.37
CA THR A 55 -6.42 -9.43 2.71
C THR A 55 -6.23 -10.91 2.99
N MET A 56 -7.14 -11.77 2.52
CA MET A 56 -6.99 -13.22 2.62
C MET A 56 -5.80 -13.73 1.81
N ALA A 57 -5.56 -13.18 0.60
CA ALA A 57 -4.38 -13.51 -0.20
C ALA A 57 -3.08 -13.10 0.51
N CYS A 58 -3.03 -11.90 1.11
CA CYS A 58 -1.87 -11.46 1.91
C CYS A 58 -1.63 -12.34 3.14
N VAL A 59 -2.69 -12.79 3.83
CA VAL A 59 -2.58 -13.73 4.96
C VAL A 59 -2.04 -15.08 4.51
N ALA A 60 -2.55 -15.62 3.40
CA ALA A 60 -2.04 -16.88 2.86
C ALA A 60 -0.56 -16.75 2.45
N GLY A 61 -0.20 -15.66 1.77
CA GLY A 61 1.18 -15.38 1.36
C GLY A 61 2.13 -15.24 2.54
N SER A 62 1.74 -14.53 3.61
CA SER A 62 2.60 -14.35 4.79
C SER A 62 2.83 -15.66 5.54
N ILE A 63 1.81 -16.52 5.65
CA ILE A 63 1.93 -17.83 6.30
C ILE A 63 2.91 -18.72 5.51
N ILE A 64 2.79 -18.77 4.18
CA ILE A 64 3.70 -19.54 3.32
C ILE A 64 5.13 -19.02 3.46
N ALA A 65 5.32 -17.70 3.40
CA ALA A 65 6.64 -17.08 3.55
C ALA A 65 7.27 -17.38 4.93
N MET A 66 6.49 -17.32 6.01
CA MET A 66 6.98 -17.65 7.37
C MET A 66 7.31 -19.13 7.53
N GLN A 67 6.54 -20.03 6.92
CA GLN A 67 6.85 -21.47 6.94
C GLN A 67 8.14 -21.76 6.18
N GLN A 68 8.32 -21.13 5.02
CA GLN A 68 9.54 -21.23 4.23
C GLN A 68 10.74 -20.68 5.01
N GLU A 69 10.62 -19.53 5.67
CA GLU A 69 11.69 -18.98 6.49
C GLU A 69 12.10 -19.92 7.63
N ARG A 70 11.14 -20.50 8.36
CA ARG A 70 11.45 -21.47 9.44
C ARG A 70 12.11 -22.74 8.91
N PHE A 71 11.67 -23.24 7.76
CA PHE A 71 12.26 -24.40 7.10
C PHE A 71 13.71 -24.12 6.65
N PHE A 72 13.94 -22.96 6.03
CA PHE A 72 15.28 -22.53 5.63
C PHE A 72 16.17 -22.21 6.83
N GLN A 73 15.67 -21.56 7.90
CA GLN A 73 16.44 -21.29 9.12
C GLN A 73 16.94 -22.58 9.79
N ASN A 74 16.10 -23.63 9.83
CA ASN A 74 16.50 -24.94 10.35
C ASN A 74 17.60 -25.61 9.50
N MET A 75 17.63 -25.38 8.18
CA MET A 75 18.71 -25.86 7.30
C MET A 75 19.96 -24.96 7.31
N ILE A 76 19.80 -23.65 7.51
CA ILE A 76 20.86 -22.62 7.41
C ILE A 76 21.67 -22.48 8.71
N ASN A 77 21.22 -23.04 9.83
CA ASN A 77 22.00 -23.03 11.09
C ASN A 77 23.39 -23.72 10.97
N ASN A 78 23.71 -24.31 9.80
CA ASN A 78 25.00 -24.89 9.46
C ASN A 78 25.83 -24.14 8.39
N GLN A 79 25.36 -23.07 7.75
CA GLN A 79 26.14 -22.41 6.68
C GLN A 79 26.04 -20.88 6.66
N ASN A 80 27.21 -20.27 6.46
CA ASN A 80 27.46 -18.84 6.36
C ASN A 80 26.48 -18.16 5.38
N ARG A 81 25.74 -17.16 5.88
CA ARG A 81 24.73 -16.43 5.11
C ARG A 81 25.38 -15.58 4.03
N GLN A 82 25.36 -16.04 2.79
CA GLN A 82 25.55 -15.15 1.64
C GLN A 82 24.18 -14.74 1.08
N PRO A 83 24.00 -13.45 0.70
CA PRO A 83 22.80 -13.04 -0.02
C PRO A 83 22.69 -13.85 -1.30
N THR A 84 21.50 -14.38 -1.57
CA THR A 84 21.26 -15.08 -2.83
C THR A 84 21.34 -14.08 -3.98
N LYS A 85 21.92 -14.48 -5.12
CA LYS A 85 22.03 -13.63 -6.34
C LYS A 85 20.70 -13.01 -6.78
N LEU A 86 19.58 -13.62 -6.40
CA LEU A 86 18.23 -13.11 -6.64
C LEU A 86 17.95 -11.81 -5.89
N ILE A 87 18.32 -11.73 -4.59
CA ILE A 87 18.14 -10.52 -3.77
C ILE A 87 19.00 -9.39 -4.33
N GLU A 88 20.22 -9.69 -4.75
CA GLU A 88 21.15 -8.74 -5.35
C GLU A 88 20.62 -8.15 -6.68
N LEU A 89 19.83 -8.92 -7.44
CA LEU A 89 19.15 -8.46 -8.66
C LEU A 89 17.84 -7.69 -8.37
N LEU A 90 17.07 -8.11 -7.36
CA LEU A 90 15.76 -7.53 -7.01
C LEU A 90 15.87 -6.12 -6.40
N LEU A 91 16.92 -5.89 -5.61
CA LEU A 91 17.16 -4.66 -4.87
C LEU A 91 17.37 -3.41 -5.76
N PRO A 92 18.17 -3.44 -6.85
CA PRO A 92 18.26 -2.30 -7.75
C PRO A 92 16.95 -2.03 -8.50
N VAL A 93 16.20 -3.07 -8.88
CA VAL A 93 14.90 -2.92 -9.56
C VAL A 93 13.89 -2.22 -8.64
N PHE A 94 13.88 -2.59 -7.35
CA PHE A 94 13.10 -1.89 -6.32
C PHE A 94 13.44 -0.40 -6.25
N TYR A 95 14.72 -0.04 -6.18
CA TYR A 95 15.14 1.36 -6.12
C TYR A 95 14.75 2.15 -7.38
N VAL A 96 14.83 1.54 -8.57
CA VAL A 96 14.41 2.17 -9.82
C VAL A 96 12.92 2.51 -9.75
N PHE A 97 12.06 1.54 -9.45
CA PHE A 97 10.62 1.81 -9.36
C PHE A 97 10.26 2.79 -8.25
N SER A 98 10.94 2.74 -7.09
CA SER A 98 10.75 3.70 -6.01
C SER A 98 11.15 5.13 -6.40
N SER A 99 12.23 5.30 -7.17
CA SER A 99 12.64 6.62 -7.66
C SER A 99 11.62 7.21 -8.64
N ILE A 100 11.07 6.38 -9.54
CA ILE A 100 10.05 6.78 -10.51
C ILE A 100 8.78 7.26 -9.81
N THR A 101 8.36 6.60 -8.72
CA THR A 101 7.16 7.01 -7.98
C THR A 101 7.36 8.30 -7.22
N ILE A 102 8.54 8.52 -6.63
CA ILE A 102 8.90 9.80 -5.99
C ILE A 102 8.83 10.94 -7.00
N LEU A 103 9.40 10.76 -8.19
CA LEU A 103 9.32 11.75 -9.27
C LEU A 103 7.86 11.99 -9.71
N GLY A 104 7.06 10.94 -9.81
CA GLY A 104 5.63 11.03 -10.11
C GLY A 104 4.84 11.83 -9.07
N LEU A 105 5.13 11.63 -7.78
CA LEU A 105 4.51 12.39 -6.68
C LEU A 105 4.89 13.87 -6.72
N ILE A 106 6.16 14.19 -6.97
CA ILE A 106 6.63 15.57 -7.12
C ILE A 106 5.92 16.25 -8.30
N GLN A 107 5.83 15.56 -9.45
CA GLN A 107 5.14 16.07 -10.62
C GLN A 107 3.64 16.30 -10.37
N LEU A 108 2.99 15.39 -9.63
CA LEU A 108 1.59 15.53 -9.23
C LEU A 108 1.38 16.78 -8.35
N LEU A 109 2.31 17.05 -7.43
CA LEU A 109 2.23 18.20 -6.53
C LEU A 109 2.35 19.52 -7.31
N PHE A 110 3.31 19.64 -8.22
CA PHE A 110 3.43 20.81 -9.09
C PHE A 110 2.22 20.99 -10.01
N HIS A 111 1.69 19.89 -10.55
CA HIS A 111 0.48 19.93 -11.36
C HIS A 111 -0.72 20.42 -10.55
N ALA A 112 -0.89 19.96 -9.32
CA ALA A 112 -1.95 20.40 -8.41
C ALA A 112 -1.87 21.91 -8.13
N ILE A 113 -0.67 22.41 -7.80
CA ILE A 113 -0.46 23.83 -7.51
C ILE A 113 -0.86 24.69 -8.71
N SER A 114 -0.42 24.30 -9.91
CA SER A 114 -0.74 25.04 -11.14
C SER A 114 -2.21 24.94 -11.54
N TYR A 115 -2.86 23.81 -11.27
CA TYR A 115 -4.25 23.57 -11.69
C TYR A 115 -5.26 24.26 -10.77
N TYR A 116 -5.02 24.22 -9.46
CA TYR A 116 -5.89 24.87 -8.46
C TYR A 116 -5.51 26.32 -8.16
N ASP A 117 -4.49 26.87 -8.84
CA ASP A 117 -3.94 28.21 -8.63
C ASP A 117 -3.63 28.50 -7.14
N LEU A 118 -3.03 27.51 -6.48
CA LEU A 118 -2.73 27.57 -5.04
C LEU A 118 -1.43 28.34 -4.81
N LYS A 119 -1.41 29.20 -3.79
CA LYS A 119 -0.16 29.75 -3.25
C LYS A 119 0.58 28.66 -2.48
N LEU A 120 1.91 28.69 -2.56
CA LEU A 120 2.79 27.66 -2.00
C LEU A 120 2.93 27.82 -0.48
N ASP A 121 1.83 27.56 0.22
CA ASP A 121 1.70 27.65 1.67
C ASP A 121 1.55 26.24 2.29
N TRP A 122 1.95 26.08 3.55
CA TRP A 122 1.81 24.81 4.28
C TRP A 122 0.36 24.31 4.35
N SER A 123 -0.59 25.23 4.50
CA SER A 123 -2.02 24.93 4.47
C SER A 123 -2.48 24.43 3.11
N ALA A 124 -1.94 24.99 2.02
CA ALA A 124 -2.26 24.59 0.66
C ALA A 124 -1.73 23.18 0.36
N ILE A 125 -0.51 22.86 0.81
CA ILE A 125 0.06 21.51 0.61
C ILE A 125 -0.80 20.44 1.30
N ILE A 126 -1.30 20.72 2.51
CA ILE A 126 -2.15 19.79 3.28
C ILE A 126 -3.56 19.66 2.67
N SER A 127 -4.04 20.68 1.95
CA SER A 127 -5.38 20.66 1.33
C SER A 127 -5.42 19.94 -0.02
N ILE A 128 -4.29 19.79 -0.72
CA ILE A 128 -4.18 19.13 -2.04
C ILE A 128 -4.82 17.73 -2.06
N PRO A 129 -4.55 16.81 -1.10
CA PRO A 129 -5.17 15.48 -1.12
C PRO A 129 -6.70 15.53 -1.03
N ASN A 130 -7.25 16.49 -0.28
CA ASN A 130 -8.69 16.67 -0.13
C ASN A 130 -9.31 17.16 -1.45
N LEU A 131 -8.69 18.12 -2.12
CA LEU A 131 -9.14 18.62 -3.42
C LEU A 131 -9.19 17.51 -4.47
N PHE A 132 -8.14 16.69 -4.55
CA PHE A 132 -8.11 15.53 -5.42
C PHE A 132 -9.19 14.49 -5.09
N ALA A 133 -9.47 14.26 -3.80
CA ALA A 133 -10.54 13.36 -3.39
C ALA A 133 -11.90 13.87 -3.89
N VAL A 134 -12.20 15.15 -3.70
CA VAL A 134 -13.46 15.78 -4.15
C VAL A 134 -13.63 15.69 -5.66
N GLU A 135 -12.60 15.99 -6.45
CA GLU A 135 -12.69 15.93 -7.91
C GLU A 135 -12.79 14.50 -8.46
N ARG A 136 -12.16 13.53 -7.77
CA ARG A 136 -12.33 12.12 -8.10
C ARG A 136 -13.79 11.69 -7.95
N TYR A 137 -14.49 12.12 -6.90
CA TYR A 137 -15.91 11.79 -6.70
C TYR A 137 -16.84 12.50 -7.68
N ARG A 138 -16.37 13.56 -8.34
CA ARG A 138 -17.12 14.26 -9.38
C ARG A 138 -16.85 13.70 -10.79
N ASP A 139 -15.95 12.72 -10.92
CA ASP A 139 -15.49 12.15 -12.19
C ASP A 139 -14.92 13.18 -13.19
N VAL A 140 -14.53 14.37 -12.70
CA VAL A 140 -13.97 15.47 -13.52
C VAL A 140 -12.44 15.32 -13.68
N LEU A 141 -11.82 14.48 -12.85
CA LEU A 141 -10.37 14.46 -12.69
C LEU A 141 -9.66 13.66 -13.79
N ILE A 142 -9.16 14.37 -14.81
CA ILE A 142 -8.37 13.81 -15.91
C ILE A 142 -6.88 14.07 -15.66
N TYR A 143 -6.20 13.14 -15.00
CA TYR A 143 -4.76 13.24 -14.84
C TYR A 143 -4.00 13.04 -16.16
N PRO A 144 -2.90 13.76 -16.38
CA PRO A 144 -1.94 13.46 -17.45
C PRO A 144 -1.46 12.00 -17.37
N ALA A 145 -1.44 11.30 -18.51
CA ALA A 145 -1.06 9.88 -18.57
C ALA A 145 0.32 9.59 -17.95
N ARG A 146 1.27 10.53 -18.08
CA ARG A 146 2.62 10.45 -17.49
C ARG A 146 2.60 10.31 -15.97
N ILE A 147 1.73 11.07 -15.29
CA ILE A 147 1.61 11.05 -13.83
C ILE A 147 0.96 9.75 -13.38
N LYS A 148 -0.10 9.30 -14.08
CA LYS A 148 -0.75 8.01 -13.79
C LYS A 148 0.24 6.85 -13.85
N PHE A 149 1.04 6.79 -14.93
CA PHE A 149 2.01 5.72 -15.11
C PHE A 149 3.09 5.74 -14.02
N ALA A 150 3.64 6.91 -13.71
CA ALA A 150 4.66 7.05 -12.66
C ALA A 150 4.12 6.64 -11.27
N LEU A 151 2.85 6.95 -10.97
CA LEU A 151 2.21 6.52 -9.72
C LEU A 151 1.96 5.01 -9.69
N TYR A 152 1.59 4.38 -10.81
CA TYR A 152 1.38 2.93 -10.87
C TYR A 152 2.64 2.11 -10.63
N CYS A 153 3.82 2.69 -10.81
CA CYS A 153 5.09 2.06 -10.42
C CYS A 153 5.21 1.80 -8.90
N ILE A 154 4.29 2.31 -8.08
CA ILE A 154 4.27 2.04 -6.63
C ILE A 154 3.92 0.59 -6.32
N TYR A 155 3.07 -0.04 -7.16
CA TYR A 155 2.64 -1.42 -6.98
C TYR A 155 3.79 -2.43 -7.19
N PRO A 156 4.57 -2.39 -8.29
CA PRO A 156 5.74 -3.26 -8.41
C PRO A 156 6.81 -2.92 -7.37
N ALA A 157 6.98 -1.64 -7.01
CA ALA A 157 7.92 -1.27 -5.94
C ALA A 157 7.54 -1.91 -4.59
N SER A 158 6.27 -1.85 -4.17
CA SER A 158 5.84 -2.46 -2.91
C SER A 158 6.01 -3.97 -2.93
N LEU A 159 5.64 -4.62 -4.05
CA LEU A 159 5.71 -6.07 -4.21
C LEU A 159 7.17 -6.58 -4.15
N LEU A 160 8.11 -5.84 -4.74
CA LEU A 160 9.55 -6.17 -4.67
C LEU A 160 10.15 -5.86 -3.28
N GLY A 161 9.60 -4.88 -2.57
CA GLY A 161 9.96 -4.53 -1.20
C GLY A 161 9.41 -5.49 -0.13
N GLY A 162 8.60 -6.48 -0.52
CA GLY A 162 8.01 -7.46 0.39
C GLY A 162 6.69 -7.03 1.04
N PHE A 163 6.00 -6.03 0.47
CA PHE A 163 4.67 -5.56 0.87
C PHE A 163 3.56 -6.02 -0.10
#